data_AF-A0AAN9TC42-F1
#
_entry.id   AF-A0AAN9TC42-F1
#
_cell.length_a   1.000
_cell.length_b   1.000
_cell.length_c   1.000
_cell.angle_alpha   90.00
_cell.angle_beta   90.00
_cell.angle_gamma   90.00
#
_symmetry.space_group_name_H-M   'P 1'
#
loop_
_entity.id
_entity.type
_entity.pdbx_description
1 polymer ?
#
loop_
_entity_poly.entity_id
_entity_poly.type
_entity_poly.pdbx_seq_one_letter_code
_entity_poly.pdbx_strand_id
1 'polypeptide(L)'
;MLAAGVMHVSWIRKRDLHILTAGLFTYTNDQRFQVIRPEKSENWTLHIKFPQTRDSGVYECQVNTEPKQSLPFWLYVIESKAKILGPSDLYVKTGSSVTLTCTISQGPHDLGTVFWYRDHQPIPSESHHKPRITIDTEWSNSLTSKLRITSLLTSDSGNYTCKPTLASSASVNIHVINGEHPAAMQHGNTSTAIVGIPVNILFVYCISVHLIAQLHSS
;
A
#
# COMPACT_ATOMS: atom_id res chain seq x y z
N MET A 1 -26.30 52.88 1.99
CA MET A 1 -26.56 51.69 2.83
C MET A 1 -26.19 50.49 1.97
N LEU A 2 -24.96 50.00 2.09
CA LEU A 2 -24.48 48.86 1.29
C LEU A 2 -25.28 47.63 1.73
N ALA A 3 -25.85 46.91 0.77
CA ALA A 3 -26.51 45.64 1.03
C ALA A 3 -25.52 44.72 1.74
N ALA A 4 -25.85 44.28 2.95
CA ALA A 4 -25.10 43.26 3.65
C ALA A 4 -25.21 41.97 2.84
N GLY A 5 -24.23 41.74 1.96
CA GLY A 5 -24.11 40.49 1.21
C GLY A 5 -23.95 39.33 2.19
N VAL A 6 -24.68 38.25 1.95
CA VAL A 6 -24.59 37.04 2.79
C VAL A 6 -23.13 36.55 2.80
N MET A 7 -22.56 36.41 3.99
CA MET A 7 -21.23 35.85 4.16
C MET A 7 -21.27 34.38 3.75
N HIS A 8 -20.44 33.99 2.78
CA HIS A 8 -20.34 32.61 2.29
C HIS A 8 -18.90 32.14 2.34
N VAL A 9 -18.74 30.85 2.67
CA VAL A 9 -17.46 30.18 2.74
C VAL A 9 -17.17 29.51 1.40
N SER A 10 -15.94 29.66 0.91
CA SER A 10 -15.45 29.00 -0.30
C SER A 10 -14.25 28.14 0.02
N TRP A 11 -14.13 26.99 -0.66
CA TRP A 11 -12.96 26.12 -0.56
C TRP A 11 -12.16 26.17 -1.86
N ILE A 12 -10.86 26.43 -1.75
CA ILE A 12 -9.96 26.56 -2.90
C ILE A 12 -8.76 25.64 -2.71
N ARG A 13 -8.38 24.94 -3.78
CA ARG A 13 -7.13 24.17 -3.81
C ARG A 13 -5.97 25.09 -4.20
N LYS A 14 -4.96 25.22 -3.33
CA LYS A 14 -3.92 26.25 -3.52
C LYS A 14 -2.96 25.99 -4.66
N ARG A 15 -2.68 24.72 -4.97
CA ARG A 15 -1.66 24.36 -5.98
C ARG A 15 -1.97 24.90 -7.38
N ASP A 16 -3.25 25.06 -7.72
CA ASP A 16 -3.75 25.46 -9.03
C ASP A 16 -4.84 26.54 -8.95
N LEU A 17 -5.08 27.08 -7.75
CA LEU A 17 -6.12 28.07 -7.46
C LEU A 17 -7.53 27.63 -7.90
N HIS A 18 -7.76 26.31 -7.98
CA HIS A 18 -9.03 25.77 -8.44
C HIS A 18 -10.09 25.92 -7.35
N ILE A 19 -11.20 26.58 -7.69
CA ILE A 19 -12.34 26.73 -6.79
C ILE A 19 -13.06 25.39 -6.71
N LEU A 20 -13.14 24.84 -5.50
CA LEU A 20 -13.81 23.57 -5.26
C LEU A 20 -15.29 23.80 -4.98
N THR A 21 -15.58 24.71 -4.05
CA THR A 21 -16.95 25.05 -3.65
C THR A 21 -17.08 26.54 -3.34
N ALA A 22 -18.29 27.07 -3.52
CA ALA A 22 -18.69 28.41 -3.12
C ALA A 22 -20.04 28.33 -2.40
N GLY A 23 -20.03 28.55 -1.08
CA GLY A 23 -21.15 28.21 -0.21
C GLY A 23 -21.47 26.72 -0.30
N LEU A 24 -22.75 26.40 -0.49
CA LEU A 24 -23.25 25.02 -0.61
C LEU A 24 -23.08 24.45 -2.03
N PHE A 25 -22.66 25.26 -3.00
CA PHE A 25 -22.51 24.84 -4.39
C PHE A 25 -21.10 24.30 -4.63
N THR A 26 -21.01 23.10 -5.20
CA THR A 26 -19.75 22.54 -5.70
C THR A 26 -19.46 23.10 -7.09
N TYR A 27 -18.34 23.82 -7.24
CA TYR A 27 -17.91 24.45 -8.51
C TYR A 27 -17.05 23.52 -9.37
N THR A 28 -16.28 22.64 -8.72
CA THR A 28 -15.50 21.63 -9.43
C THR A 28 -16.39 20.54 -10.03
N ASN A 29 -16.00 20.01 -11.19
CA ASN A 29 -16.68 18.85 -11.81
C ASN A 29 -16.28 17.51 -11.17
N ASP A 30 -15.25 17.49 -10.30
CA ASP A 30 -14.86 16.29 -9.57
C ASP A 30 -15.88 16.01 -8.45
N GLN A 31 -16.77 15.04 -8.70
CA GLN A 31 -17.88 14.64 -7.84
C GLN A 31 -17.46 14.17 -6.44
N ARG A 32 -16.17 13.89 -6.23
CA ARG A 32 -15.64 13.50 -4.93
C ARG A 32 -15.63 14.65 -3.94
N PHE A 33 -15.53 15.89 -4.41
CA PHE A 33 -15.50 17.08 -3.57
C PHE A 33 -16.93 17.54 -3.25
N GLN A 34 -17.25 17.65 -1.96
CA GLN A 34 -18.55 18.06 -1.46
C GLN A 34 -18.38 18.94 -0.22
N VAL A 35 -19.33 19.84 0.02
CA VAL A 35 -19.43 20.53 1.31
C VAL A 35 -20.44 19.79 2.18
N ILE A 36 -20.03 19.48 3.40
CA ILE A 36 -20.92 19.02 4.46
C ILE A 36 -21.13 20.19 5.42
N ARG A 37 -22.38 20.61 5.56
CA ARG A 37 -22.80 21.63 6.51
C ARG A 37 -24.12 21.19 7.16
N PRO A 38 -24.11 20.80 8.45
CA PRO A 38 -25.35 20.59 9.18
C PRO A 38 -26.23 21.85 9.18
N GLU A 39 -27.55 21.68 9.25
CA GLU A 39 -28.48 22.81 9.18
C GLU A 39 -28.15 23.86 10.25
N LYS A 40 -28.10 25.14 9.85
CA LYS A 40 -27.73 26.30 10.70
C LYS A 40 -26.33 26.20 11.37
N SER A 41 -25.47 25.29 10.96
CA SER A 41 -24.10 25.22 11.48
C SER A 41 -23.21 26.33 10.94
N GLU A 42 -22.28 26.79 11.77
CA GLU A 42 -21.15 27.65 11.38
C GLU A 42 -19.98 26.84 10.81
N ASN A 43 -20.01 25.51 10.95
CA ASN A 43 -18.96 24.63 10.46
C ASN A 43 -19.18 24.30 8.99
N TRP A 44 -18.19 24.64 8.17
CA TRP A 44 -18.14 24.35 6.74
C TRP A 44 -17.04 23.33 6.48
N THR A 45 -17.43 22.07 6.28
CA THR A 45 -16.45 20.99 6.09
C THR A 45 -16.33 20.64 4.61
N LEU A 46 -15.11 20.72 4.07
CA LEU A 46 -14.79 20.11 2.78
C LEU A 46 -14.63 18.59 2.97
N HIS A 47 -15.47 17.82 2.28
CA HIS A 47 -15.41 16.38 2.25
C HIS A 47 -14.90 15.90 0.88
N ILE A 48 -13.89 15.04 0.89
CA ILE A 48 -13.31 14.44 -0.32
C ILE A 48 -13.53 12.93 -0.25
N LYS A 49 -14.41 12.41 -1.11
CA LYS A 49 -14.68 10.97 -1.21
C LYS A 49 -13.51 10.25 -1.86
N PHE A 50 -13.19 9.05 -1.36
CA PHE A 50 -12.14 8.18 -1.90
C PHE A 50 -10.83 8.94 -2.20
N PRO A 51 -10.25 9.62 -1.19
CA PRO A 51 -9.09 10.48 -1.39
C PRO A 51 -7.91 9.66 -1.92
N GLN A 52 -7.14 10.28 -2.82
CA GLN A 52 -5.96 9.70 -3.44
C GLN A 52 -4.72 10.44 -2.92
N THR A 53 -3.55 9.80 -2.95
CA THR A 53 -2.28 10.42 -2.52
C THR A 53 -2.04 11.77 -3.24
N ARG A 54 -2.42 11.86 -4.52
CA ARG A 54 -2.38 13.09 -5.34
C ARG A 54 -3.29 14.22 -4.86
N ASP A 55 -4.25 13.97 -3.98
CA ASP A 55 -5.10 15.00 -3.40
C ASP A 55 -4.43 15.68 -2.19
N SER A 56 -3.31 15.15 -1.69
CA SER A 56 -2.55 15.79 -0.62
C SER A 56 -2.09 17.20 -1.04
N GLY A 57 -2.11 18.12 -0.07
CA GLY A 57 -1.69 19.50 -0.30
C GLY A 57 -2.54 20.50 0.49
N VAL A 58 -2.38 21.78 0.13
CA VAL A 58 -3.03 22.89 0.85
C VAL A 58 -4.40 23.21 0.24
N TYR A 59 -5.41 23.20 1.10
CA TYR A 59 -6.78 23.64 0.82
C TYR A 59 -7.07 24.86 1.68
N GLU A 60 -7.59 25.92 1.07
CA GLU A 60 -7.84 27.18 1.77
C GLU A 60 -9.35 27.40 1.90
N CYS A 61 -9.78 27.60 3.14
CA CYS A 61 -11.11 28.08 3.46
C CYS A 61 -11.09 29.61 3.37
N GLN A 62 -11.98 30.20 2.57
CA GLN A 62 -12.06 31.65 2.37
C GLN A 62 -13.45 32.17 2.70
N VAL A 63 -13.51 33.36 3.30
CA VAL A 63 -14.75 34.11 3.55
C VAL A 63 -14.71 35.40 2.72
N ASN A 64 -15.84 35.74 2.10
CA ASN A 64 -16.02 36.91 1.23
C ASN A 64 -16.10 38.25 1.99
N THR A 65 -15.24 38.46 3.00
CA THR A 65 -15.07 39.75 3.66
C THR A 65 -14.15 40.68 2.86
N GLU A 66 -14.16 41.97 3.19
CA GLU A 66 -13.20 42.95 2.65
C GLU A 66 -12.35 43.51 3.81
N PRO A 67 -11.05 43.21 3.90
CA PRO A 67 -10.29 42.30 3.03
C PRO A 67 -10.68 40.83 3.25
N LYS A 68 -10.39 39.97 2.25
CA LYS A 68 -10.72 38.54 2.34
C LYS A 68 -10.02 37.89 3.52
N GLN A 69 -10.77 37.13 4.31
CA GLN A 69 -10.21 36.29 5.37
C GLN A 69 -10.02 34.88 4.84
N SER A 70 -8.86 34.28 5.12
CA SER A 70 -8.56 32.93 4.67
C SER A 70 -7.78 32.12 5.70
N LEU A 71 -8.02 30.81 5.71
CA LEU A 71 -7.37 29.85 6.59
C LEU A 71 -6.89 28.65 5.76
N PRO A 72 -5.57 28.41 5.65
CA PRO A 72 -5.03 27.25 4.95
C PRO A 72 -5.06 25.99 5.83
N PHE A 73 -5.40 24.86 5.22
CA PHE A 73 -5.40 23.52 5.80
C PHE A 73 -4.51 22.60 4.98
N TRP A 74 -3.66 21.82 5.64
CA TRP A 74 -2.84 20.80 5.00
C TRP A 74 -3.55 19.46 5.07
N LEU A 75 -3.82 18.85 3.91
CA LEU A 75 -4.34 17.49 3.81
C LEU A 75 -3.21 16.52 3.48
N TYR A 76 -3.05 15.49 4.32
CA TYR A 76 -2.14 14.37 4.08
C TYR A 76 -2.95 13.12 3.76
N VAL A 77 -2.87 12.63 2.52
CA VAL A 77 -3.50 11.37 2.11
C VAL A 77 -2.42 10.30 2.03
N ILE A 78 -2.49 9.31 2.91
CA ILE A 78 -1.51 8.23 3.02
C ILE A 78 -2.16 6.91 2.61
N GLU A 79 -1.55 6.19 1.68
CA GLU A 79 -2.01 4.86 1.28
C GLU A 79 -1.73 3.85 2.41
N SER A 80 -2.78 3.16 2.86
CA SER A 80 -2.66 2.11 3.87
C SER A 80 -2.24 0.80 3.21
N LYS A 81 -1.21 0.15 3.74
CA LYS A 81 -0.71 -1.13 3.23
C LYS A 81 -0.58 -2.15 4.35
N ALA A 82 -1.06 -3.36 4.09
CA ALA A 82 -0.73 -4.51 4.90
C ALA A 82 0.75 -4.87 4.74
N LYS A 83 1.32 -5.43 5.80
CA LYS A 83 2.64 -6.04 5.78
C LYS A 83 2.59 -7.37 6.52
N ILE A 84 3.00 -8.46 5.87
CA ILE A 84 3.26 -9.72 6.56
C ILE A 84 4.70 -9.68 7.07
N LEU A 85 4.89 -9.90 8.38
CA LEU A 85 6.21 -9.91 9.00
C LEU A 85 6.97 -11.18 8.61
N GLY A 86 8.26 -11.03 8.29
CA GLY A 86 9.13 -12.12 7.86
C GLY A 86 9.55 -12.00 6.39
N PRO A 87 10.19 -13.05 5.85
CA PRO A 87 10.58 -13.11 4.43
C PRO A 87 9.35 -13.27 3.52
N SER A 88 9.52 -12.96 2.23
CA SER A 88 8.50 -13.19 1.19
C SER A 88 8.28 -14.67 0.87
N ASP A 89 9.29 -15.51 1.16
CA ASP A 89 9.30 -16.94 0.86
C ASP A 89 9.77 -17.69 2.11
N LEU A 90 8.92 -18.58 2.61
CA LEU A 90 9.13 -19.31 3.85
C LEU A 90 9.20 -20.82 3.58
N TYR A 91 10.27 -21.45 4.04
CA TYR A 91 10.46 -22.90 3.92
C TYR A 91 10.27 -23.55 5.28
N VAL A 92 9.28 -24.44 5.40
CA VAL A 92 8.89 -25.03 6.69
C VAL A 92 8.80 -26.54 6.56
N LYS A 93 9.25 -27.29 7.57
CA LYS A 93 9.16 -28.75 7.54
C LYS A 93 7.75 -29.24 7.79
N THR A 94 7.34 -30.31 7.10
CA THR A 94 6.09 -31.05 7.36
C THR A 94 5.96 -31.39 8.85
N GLY A 95 4.75 -31.28 9.40
CA GLY A 95 4.44 -31.50 10.82
C GLY A 95 4.75 -30.32 11.74
N SER A 96 5.51 -29.32 11.29
CA SER A 96 5.78 -28.10 12.06
C SER A 96 4.56 -27.18 12.10
N SER A 97 4.67 -26.07 12.84
CA SER A 97 3.65 -25.02 12.87
C SER A 97 4.21 -23.70 12.35
N VAL A 98 3.36 -22.88 11.73
CA VAL A 98 3.70 -21.53 11.25
C VAL A 98 2.69 -20.52 11.77
N THR A 99 3.16 -19.31 12.06
CA THR A 99 2.32 -18.15 12.38
C THR A 99 2.70 -17.00 11.48
N LEU A 100 1.79 -16.60 10.58
CA LEU A 100 1.93 -15.40 9.77
C LEU A 100 1.33 -14.22 10.52
N THR A 101 2.12 -13.17 10.73
CA THR A 101 1.65 -11.95 11.40
C THR A 101 1.50 -10.84 10.37
N CYS A 102 0.27 -10.41 10.13
CA CYS A 102 -0.05 -9.30 9.24
C CYS A 102 -0.34 -8.05 10.06
N THR A 103 0.32 -6.93 9.75
CA THR A 103 0.10 -5.64 10.41
C THR A 103 -0.35 -4.59 9.39
N ILE A 104 -1.28 -3.74 9.80
CA ILE A 104 -1.74 -2.56 9.05
C ILE A 104 -1.47 -1.35 9.93
N SER A 105 -0.47 -0.55 9.55
CA SER A 105 -0.04 0.62 10.32
C SER A 105 -0.83 1.87 9.91
N GLN A 106 -2.02 2.10 10.48
CA GLN A 106 -2.76 3.37 10.38
C GLN A 106 -3.62 3.66 11.63
N GLY A 107 -4.00 4.94 11.81
CA GLY A 107 -4.57 5.54 13.03
C GLY A 107 -5.99 5.10 13.46
N PRO A 108 -6.60 5.79 14.44
CA PRO A 108 -7.66 5.25 15.30
C PRO A 108 -9.07 5.30 14.69
N HIS A 109 -9.25 5.06 13.39
CA HIS A 109 -10.55 5.25 12.76
C HIS A 109 -10.93 4.08 11.83
N ASP A 110 -12.07 3.47 12.17
CA ASP A 110 -12.82 2.43 11.46
C ASP A 110 -11.97 1.40 10.72
N LEU A 111 -11.48 0.44 11.49
CA LEU A 111 -10.68 -0.65 10.96
C LEU A 111 -11.64 -1.69 10.41
N GLY A 112 -11.77 -1.70 9.10
CA GLY A 112 -12.46 -2.79 8.45
C GLY A 112 -11.74 -4.12 8.70
N THR A 113 -12.41 -5.23 8.37
CA THR A 113 -11.96 -6.59 8.68
C THR A 113 -10.73 -7.02 7.86
N VAL A 114 -9.94 -7.95 8.40
CA VAL A 114 -8.84 -8.64 7.69
C VAL A 114 -9.28 -10.05 7.31
N PHE A 115 -9.07 -10.41 6.04
CA PHE A 115 -9.33 -11.75 5.52
C PHE A 115 -8.04 -12.42 5.08
N TRP A 116 -7.96 -13.73 5.27
CA TRP A 116 -6.83 -14.54 4.80
C TRP A 116 -7.24 -15.40 3.60
N TYR A 117 -6.33 -15.53 2.64
CA TYR A 117 -6.50 -16.35 1.45
C TYR A 117 -5.29 -17.27 1.27
N ARG A 118 -5.53 -18.47 0.72
CA ARG A 118 -4.49 -19.36 0.18
C ARG A 118 -4.78 -19.61 -1.28
N ASP A 119 -3.87 -19.25 -2.18
CA ASP A 119 -4.03 -19.40 -3.64
C ASP A 119 -5.38 -18.87 -4.13
N HIS A 120 -5.73 -17.66 -3.69
CA HIS A 120 -7.00 -16.98 -3.98
C HIS A 120 -8.27 -17.61 -3.37
N GLN A 121 -8.16 -18.71 -2.63
CA GLN A 121 -9.28 -19.30 -1.89
C GLN A 121 -9.35 -18.73 -0.47
N PRO A 122 -10.53 -18.27 0.00
CA PRO A 122 -10.67 -17.72 1.34
C PRO A 122 -10.42 -18.81 2.40
N ILE A 123 -9.67 -18.45 3.44
CA ILE A 123 -9.51 -19.27 4.64
C ILE A 123 -10.61 -18.83 5.62
N PRO A 124 -11.58 -19.71 5.96
CA PRO A 124 -12.64 -19.35 6.90
C PRO A 124 -12.06 -19.05 8.29
N SER A 125 -12.50 -17.94 8.90
CA SER A 125 -12.09 -17.56 10.27
C SER A 125 -12.58 -18.54 11.32
N GLU A 126 -13.72 -19.17 11.08
CA GLU A 126 -14.29 -20.21 11.95
C GLU A 126 -14.58 -21.45 11.11
N SER A 127 -13.87 -22.53 11.39
CA SER A 127 -14.14 -23.83 10.78
C SER A 127 -14.00 -24.93 11.82
N HIS A 128 -15.13 -25.45 12.29
CA HIS A 128 -15.18 -26.64 13.14
C HIS A 128 -14.52 -27.87 12.47
N HIS A 129 -14.34 -27.84 11.14
CA HIS A 129 -13.75 -28.91 10.34
C HIS A 129 -12.23 -28.78 10.14
N LYS A 130 -11.60 -27.66 10.55
CA LYS A 130 -10.14 -27.45 10.41
C LYS A 130 -9.52 -26.94 11.72
N PRO A 131 -9.39 -27.80 12.75
CA PRO A 131 -8.82 -27.41 14.04
C PRO A 131 -7.34 -26.97 13.96
N ARG A 132 -6.66 -27.25 12.83
CA ARG A 132 -5.26 -26.87 12.60
C ARG A 132 -5.06 -25.39 12.25
N ILE A 133 -6.10 -24.69 11.79
CA ILE A 133 -6.00 -23.32 11.30
C ILE A 133 -6.75 -22.40 12.26
N THR A 134 -6.07 -21.40 12.80
CA THR A 134 -6.66 -20.37 13.69
C THR A 134 -6.30 -18.99 13.17
N ILE A 135 -7.28 -18.08 13.16
CA ILE A 135 -7.10 -16.68 12.79
C ILE A 135 -7.49 -15.82 13.98
N ASP A 136 -6.52 -15.09 14.52
CA ASP A 136 -6.72 -14.15 15.62
C ASP A 136 -6.48 -12.73 15.12
N THR A 137 -7.46 -11.84 15.30
CA THR A 137 -7.33 -10.44 14.89
C THR A 137 -7.50 -9.52 16.09
N GLU A 138 -6.50 -8.70 16.36
CA GLU A 138 -6.43 -7.82 17.53
C GLU A 138 -6.14 -6.37 17.13
N TRP A 139 -6.71 -5.44 17.89
CA TRP A 139 -6.39 -4.02 17.82
C TRP A 139 -5.74 -3.58 19.14
N SER A 140 -4.52 -3.06 19.04
CA SER A 140 -3.84 -2.40 20.16
C SER A 140 -3.28 -1.05 19.70
N ASN A 141 -2.10 -1.06 19.08
CA ASN A 141 -1.47 0.11 18.46
C ASN A 141 -1.61 0.12 16.93
N SER A 142 -1.88 -1.05 16.35
CA SER A 142 -2.09 -1.28 14.92
C SER A 142 -2.95 -2.52 14.74
N LEU A 143 -3.66 -2.61 13.62
CA LEU A 143 -4.50 -3.77 13.31
C LEU A 143 -3.59 -4.93 12.96
N THR A 144 -3.65 -5.96 13.79
CA THR A 144 -2.78 -7.13 13.68
C THR A 144 -3.64 -8.38 13.51
N SER A 145 -3.42 -9.12 12.43
CA SER A 145 -4.08 -10.40 12.19
C SER A 145 -3.02 -11.50 12.12
N LYS A 146 -3.23 -12.57 12.89
CA LYS A 146 -2.32 -13.71 13.01
C LYS A 146 -3.01 -14.95 12.46
N LEU A 147 -2.50 -15.47 11.34
CA LEU A 147 -2.90 -16.77 10.80
C LEU A 147 -1.92 -17.83 11.31
N ARG A 148 -2.40 -18.76 12.13
CA ARG A 148 -1.61 -19.87 12.64
C ARG A 148 -2.08 -21.18 12.03
N ILE A 149 -1.13 -21.98 11.54
CA ILE A 149 -1.37 -23.30 10.95
C ILE A 149 -0.48 -24.30 11.69
N THR A 150 -1.10 -25.26 12.35
CA THR A 150 -0.40 -26.34 13.07
C THR A 150 -0.34 -27.61 12.22
N SER A 151 0.65 -28.45 12.51
CA SER A 151 0.85 -29.75 11.85
C SER A 151 0.76 -29.65 10.33
N LEU A 152 1.65 -28.83 9.75
CA LEU A 152 1.67 -28.51 8.32
C LEU A 152 1.76 -29.77 7.45
N LEU A 153 0.96 -29.78 6.39
CA LEU A 153 1.00 -30.79 5.34
C LEU A 153 1.68 -30.21 4.09
N THR A 154 2.21 -31.06 3.21
CA THR A 154 2.77 -30.62 1.92
C THR A 154 1.74 -29.84 1.08
N SER A 155 0.47 -30.23 1.18
CA SER A 155 -0.69 -29.55 0.57
C SER A 155 -1.03 -28.18 1.17
N ASP A 156 -0.37 -27.80 2.27
CA ASP A 156 -0.49 -26.46 2.84
C ASP A 156 0.51 -25.48 2.20
N SER A 157 1.36 -25.92 1.27
CA SER A 157 2.16 -25.00 0.45
C SER A 157 1.27 -24.12 -0.42
N GLY A 158 1.65 -22.87 -0.62
CA GLY A 158 0.90 -21.94 -1.47
C GLY A 158 1.19 -20.47 -1.16
N ASN A 159 0.51 -19.59 -1.88
CA ASN A 159 0.56 -18.15 -1.66
C ASN A 159 -0.49 -17.75 -0.62
N TYR A 160 -0.02 -17.30 0.54
CA TYR A 160 -0.85 -16.80 1.62
C TYR A 160 -0.97 -15.29 1.54
N THR A 161 -2.19 -14.80 1.42
CA THR A 161 -2.48 -13.37 1.28
C THR A 161 -3.31 -12.85 2.45
N CYS A 162 -2.80 -11.80 3.10
CA CYS A 162 -3.54 -10.98 4.06
C CYS A 162 -4.23 -9.84 3.32
N LYS A 163 -5.56 -9.83 3.33
CA LYS A 163 -6.40 -8.88 2.60
C LYS A 163 -7.28 -8.07 3.57
N PRO A 164 -6.83 -6.88 4.00
CA PRO A 164 -7.67 -5.93 4.72
C PRO A 164 -8.69 -5.28 3.76
N THR A 165 -9.78 -4.78 4.32
CA THR A 165 -10.86 -4.10 3.57
C THR A 165 -10.55 -2.65 3.21
N LEU A 166 -9.67 -1.98 3.97
CA LEU A 166 -9.34 -0.56 3.82
C LEU A 166 -7.85 -0.29 3.54
N ALA A 167 -7.11 -1.31 3.13
CA ALA A 167 -5.69 -1.20 2.83
C ALA A 167 -5.30 -2.14 1.68
N SER A 168 -4.14 -1.91 1.05
CA SER A 168 -3.62 -2.84 0.06
C SER A 168 -3.19 -4.15 0.72
N SER A 169 -3.38 -5.28 0.04
CA SER A 169 -3.01 -6.60 0.56
C SER A 169 -1.50 -6.85 0.55
N ALA A 170 -1.06 -7.85 1.32
CA ALA A 170 0.29 -8.38 1.30
C ALA A 170 0.26 -9.91 1.21
N SER A 171 1.29 -10.49 0.60
CA SER A 171 1.36 -11.93 0.33
C SER A 171 2.72 -12.51 0.71
N VAL A 172 2.73 -13.79 1.06
CA VAL A 172 3.93 -14.60 1.37
C VAL A 172 3.75 -15.99 0.78
N ASN A 173 4.81 -16.57 0.21
CA ASN A 173 4.80 -17.94 -0.26
C ASN A 173 5.29 -18.87 0.86
N ILE A 174 4.54 -19.94 1.14
CA ILE A 174 4.97 -20.99 2.05
C ILE A 174 5.28 -22.25 1.22
N HIS A 175 6.47 -22.79 1.44
CA HIS A 175 6.94 -24.05 0.88
C HIS A 175 7.10 -25.08 2.00
N VAL A 176 6.24 -26.08 2.04
CA VAL A 176 6.31 -27.15 3.03
C VAL A 176 7.18 -28.30 2.51
N ILE A 177 8.30 -28.56 3.16
CA ILE A 177 9.30 -29.56 2.75
C ILE A 177 9.28 -30.81 3.65
N ASN A 178 9.43 -31.99 3.05
CA ASN A 178 9.65 -33.21 3.81
C ASN A 178 11.12 -33.23 4.30
N GLY A 179 11.32 -33.52 5.58
CA GLY A 179 12.61 -33.38 6.27
C GLY A 179 13.74 -34.30 5.81
N GLU A 180 13.61 -35.00 4.68
CA GLU A 180 14.54 -36.04 4.25
C GLU A 180 15.72 -35.55 3.38
N HIS A 181 15.79 -34.27 2.99
CA HIS A 181 16.97 -33.76 2.28
C HIS A 181 17.37 -32.34 2.71
N PRO A 182 18.29 -32.19 3.68
CA PRO A 182 19.11 -31.00 3.77
C PRO A 182 20.33 -31.18 2.85
N ALA A 183 20.38 -30.47 1.72
CA ALA A 183 21.56 -29.75 1.21
C ALA A 183 21.56 -29.61 -0.31
N ALA A 184 21.78 -28.38 -0.75
CA ALA A 184 22.99 -28.08 -1.52
C ALA A 184 23.50 -26.70 -1.06
N MET A 185 24.33 -26.69 -0.02
CA MET A 185 25.29 -25.61 0.17
C MET A 185 26.21 -25.61 -1.06
N GLN A 186 26.28 -24.51 -1.80
CA GLN A 186 27.25 -24.36 -2.87
C GLN A 186 28.65 -24.22 -2.27
N HIS A 187 29.35 -25.34 -2.05
CA HIS A 187 30.81 -25.31 -2.10
C HIS A 187 31.21 -25.27 -3.57
N GLY A 188 31.37 -24.06 -4.10
CA GLY A 188 32.02 -23.83 -5.38
C GLY A 188 33.51 -24.15 -5.25
N ASN A 189 33.88 -25.41 -5.52
CA ASN A 189 35.26 -25.74 -5.86
C ASN A 189 35.25 -26.76 -6.99
N THR A 190 35.29 -26.25 -8.21
CA THR A 190 35.67 -27.02 -9.39
C THR A 190 36.73 -26.22 -10.11
N SER A 191 37.95 -26.70 -9.95
CA SER A 191 39.14 -26.35 -10.71
C SER A 191 38.79 -26.42 -12.21
N THR A 192 38.62 -25.26 -12.83
CA THR A 192 38.56 -25.13 -14.27
C THR A 192 39.84 -24.45 -14.71
N ALA A 193 40.59 -25.13 -15.57
CA ALA A 193 41.81 -24.62 -16.16
C ALA A 193 41.54 -23.26 -16.81
N ILE A 194 42.31 -22.25 -16.42
CA ILE A 194 42.30 -20.93 -17.06
C ILE A 194 42.93 -21.10 -18.45
N VAL A 195 42.09 -21.31 -19.46
CA VAL A 195 42.50 -21.04 -20.85
C VAL A 195 42.43 -19.52 -21.01
N GLY A 196 43.62 -18.89 -21.03
CA GLY A 196 43.74 -17.45 -21.22
C GLY A 196 43.12 -17.01 -22.55
N ILE A 197 42.16 -16.09 -22.46
CA ILE A 197 41.60 -15.42 -23.64
C ILE A 197 42.69 -14.48 -24.17
N PRO A 198 43.05 -14.53 -25.46
CA PRO A 198 44.03 -13.61 -26.02
C PRO A 198 43.48 -12.18 -25.99
N VAL A 199 44.25 -11.27 -25.38
CA VAL A 199 43.95 -9.84 -25.16
C VAL A 199 43.57 -9.08 -26.44
N ASN A 200 43.84 -9.65 -27.62
CA ASN A 200 43.50 -9.08 -28.92
C ASN A 200 41.99 -9.08 -29.25
N ILE A 201 41.15 -9.90 -28.61
CA ILE A 201 39.70 -9.90 -28.89
C ILE A 201 38.96 -8.76 -28.16
N LEU A 202 39.49 -8.30 -27.02
CA LEU A 202 38.87 -7.22 -26.23
C LEU A 202 39.00 -5.84 -26.92
N PHE A 203 40.12 -5.61 -27.62
CA PHE A 203 40.37 -4.35 -28.33
C PHE A 203 39.40 -4.13 -29.50
N VAL A 204 39.02 -5.18 -30.23
CA VAL A 204 38.10 -5.06 -31.37
C VAL A 204 36.68 -4.69 -30.91
N TYR A 205 36.23 -5.22 -29.77
CA TYR A 205 34.92 -4.91 -29.21
C TYR A 205 34.83 -3.49 -28.63
N CYS A 206 35.91 -2.94 -28.06
CA CYS A 206 35.88 -1.56 -27.56
C CYS A 206 35.83 -0.52 -28.70
N ILE A 207 36.49 -0.77 -29.83
CA ILE A 207 36.49 0.17 -30.97
C ILE A 207 35.12 0.20 -31.66
N SER A 208 34.42 -0.93 -31.77
CA SER A 208 33.09 -0.98 -32.39
C SER A 208 32.03 -0.25 -31.56
N VAL A 209 32.07 -0.35 -30.22
CA VAL A 209 31.13 0.36 -29.34
C VAL A 209 31.37 1.87 -29.35
N HIS A 210 32.63 2.31 -29.44
CA HIS A 210 32.95 3.75 -29.52
C HIS A 210 32.47 4.39 -30.83
N LEU A 211 32.52 3.66 -31.95
CA LEU A 211 32.03 4.15 -33.24
C LEU A 211 30.50 4.25 -33.27
N ILE A 212 29.78 3.32 -32.62
CA ILE A 212 28.32 3.35 -32.52
C ILE A 212 27.84 4.52 -31.66
N ALA A 213 28.58 4.88 -30.60
CA ALA A 213 28.23 5.99 -29.72
C ALA A 213 28.34 7.37 -30.41
N GLN A 214 29.25 7.54 -31.37
CA GLN A 214 29.39 8.81 -32.10
C GLN A 214 28.33 9.02 -33.19
N LEU A 215 27.70 7.96 -33.69
CA LEU A 215 26.63 8.05 -34.71
C LEU A 215 25.26 8.44 -34.15
N HIS A 216 25.04 8.36 -32.83
CA HIS A 216 23.77 8.73 -32.19
C HIS A 216 23.74 10.13 -31.58
N SER A 217 24.81 10.93 -31.74
CA SER A 217 24.92 12.29 -31.18
C SER A 217 25.03 13.39 -32.26
N SER A 218 24.62 13.11 -33.51
CA SER A 218 24.49 14.09 -34.60
C SER A 218 23.05 14.20 -35.07
#